data_AF-A0A0U0ZWV5-F1
#
_entry.id   AF-A0A0U0ZWV5-F1
#
_cell.length_a   1.000
_cell.length_b   1.000
_cell.length_c   1.000
_cell.angle_alpha   90.00
_cell.angle_beta   90.00
_cell.angle_gamma   90.00
#
_symmetry.space_group_name_H-M   'P 1'
#
loop_
_entity.id
_entity.type
_entity.pdbx_description
1 polymer ?
#
loop_
_entity_poly.entity_id
_entity_poly.type
_entity_poly.pdbx_seq_one_letter_code
_entity_poly.pdbx_strand_id
1 'polypeptide(L)'
;MEWRSIASPQAQDDVDKLFGDAIKFVAVELAHADDFAPFMMVISLAGEISVRRSAIATTPRDEVGVVRGLELPGDGDQLRARAAVLDVTALVPVAGDAIKIKIEHAEGIAIDMLVPYRIDSDGATINVQAANAARAELLLWTPEVPDED
;
A
#
# COMPACT_ATOMS: atom_id res chain seq x y z
N MET A 1 -11.96 13.23 5.40
CA MET A 1 -11.40 12.36 4.35
C MET A 1 -12.18 12.57 3.07
N GLU A 2 -11.75 13.52 2.23
CA GLU A 2 -12.50 13.93 1.02
C GLU A 2 -12.56 12.86 -0.09
N TRP A 3 -11.69 11.85 -0.08
CA TRP A 3 -11.69 10.84 -1.14
C TRP A 3 -12.95 9.96 -1.14
N ARG A 4 -13.52 9.67 0.04
CA ARG A 4 -14.75 8.85 0.15
C ARG A 4 -15.98 9.54 -0.45
N SER A 5 -16.04 10.86 -0.42
CA SER A 5 -17.16 11.61 -1.02
C SER A 5 -17.14 11.62 -2.54
N ILE A 6 -15.99 11.30 -3.17
CA ILE A 6 -15.82 11.30 -4.63
C ILE A 6 -15.66 9.88 -5.21
N ALA A 7 -15.38 8.89 -4.37
CA ALA A 7 -15.18 7.49 -4.77
C ALA A 7 -16.50 6.75 -4.95
N SER A 8 -16.59 5.87 -5.94
CA SER A 8 -17.70 4.93 -6.05
C SER A 8 -17.77 3.99 -4.82
N PRO A 9 -18.92 3.38 -4.52
CA PRO A 9 -19.02 2.37 -3.47
C PRO A 9 -18.02 1.22 -3.66
N GLN A 10 -17.80 0.77 -4.90
CA GLN A 10 -16.83 -0.28 -5.20
C GLN A 10 -15.40 0.15 -4.87
N ALA A 11 -15.02 1.38 -5.22
CA ALA A 11 -13.69 1.88 -4.92
C ALA A 11 -13.47 2.07 -3.41
N GLN A 12 -14.51 2.47 -2.66
CA GLN A 12 -14.45 2.52 -1.20
C GLN A 12 -14.24 1.13 -0.59
N ASP A 13 -15.01 0.13 -1.06
CA ASP A 13 -14.90 -1.26 -0.60
C ASP A 13 -13.52 -1.86 -0.93
N ASP A 14 -13.00 -1.61 -2.14
CA ASP A 14 -11.71 -2.12 -2.59
C ASP A 14 -10.56 -1.51 -1.77
N VAL A 15 -10.59 -0.19 -1.50
CA VAL A 15 -9.60 0.49 -0.63
C VAL A 15 -9.66 -0.05 0.80
N ASP A 16 -10.85 -0.19 1.38
CA ASP A 16 -11.02 -0.69 2.75
C ASP A 16 -10.60 -2.15 2.88
N LYS A 17 -10.89 -2.95 1.86
CA LYS A 17 -10.46 -4.34 1.78
C LYS A 17 -8.95 -4.47 1.70
N LEU A 18 -8.30 -3.71 0.82
CA LEU A 18 -6.84 -3.69 0.72
C LEU A 18 -6.17 -3.27 2.02
N PHE A 19 -6.67 -2.23 2.68
CA PHE A 19 -6.15 -1.79 3.97
C PHE A 19 -6.29 -2.89 5.03
N GLY A 20 -7.49 -3.45 5.19
CA GLY A 20 -7.76 -4.46 6.20
C GLY A 20 -6.98 -5.76 5.98
N ASP A 21 -6.86 -6.21 4.73
CA ASP A 21 -6.14 -7.44 4.39
C ASP A 21 -4.62 -7.24 4.51
N ALA A 22 -4.08 -6.07 4.15
CA ALA A 22 -2.67 -5.73 4.33
C ALA A 22 -2.26 -5.78 5.81
N ILE A 23 -3.06 -5.19 6.71
CA ILE A 23 -2.78 -5.22 8.15
C ILE A 23 -2.76 -6.64 8.70
N LYS A 24 -3.73 -7.47 8.33
CA LYS A 24 -3.77 -8.88 8.76
C LYS A 24 -2.55 -9.65 8.25
N PHE A 25 -2.13 -9.39 7.02
CA PHE A 25 -0.98 -10.06 6.43
C PHE A 25 0.32 -9.66 7.12
N VAL A 26 0.54 -8.36 7.36
CA VAL A 26 1.72 -7.90 8.12
C VAL A 26 1.73 -8.45 9.53
N ALA A 27 0.57 -8.54 10.20
CA ALA A 27 0.48 -9.14 11.54
C ALA A 27 0.97 -10.60 11.56
N VAL A 28 0.72 -11.35 10.48
CA VAL A 28 1.24 -12.72 10.33
C VAL A 28 2.75 -12.70 10.10
N GLU A 29 3.29 -11.83 9.25
CA GLU A 29 4.74 -11.76 9.02
C GLU A 29 5.50 -11.36 10.31
N LEU A 30 5.03 -10.33 11.01
CA LEU A 30 5.63 -9.84 12.27
C LEU A 30 5.48 -10.80 13.45
N ALA A 31 4.62 -11.82 13.34
CA ALA A 31 4.56 -12.89 14.34
C ALA A 31 5.75 -13.88 14.21
N HIS A 32 6.44 -13.88 13.07
CA HIS A 32 7.54 -14.80 12.76
C HIS A 32 8.91 -14.12 12.66
N ALA A 33 8.94 -12.81 12.45
CA ALA A 33 10.15 -12.01 12.30
C ALA A 33 9.96 -10.59 12.87
N ASP A 34 11.07 -9.88 13.08
CA ASP A 34 11.05 -8.50 13.60
C ASP A 34 10.81 -7.45 12.49
N ASP A 35 10.74 -7.88 11.23
CA ASP A 35 10.51 -7.06 10.04
C ASP A 35 9.67 -7.83 9.01
N PHE A 36 9.34 -7.18 7.89
CA PHE A 36 8.77 -7.86 6.73
C PHE A 36 9.29 -7.30 5.41
N ALA A 37 9.45 -8.17 4.43
CA ALA A 37 9.85 -7.76 3.08
C ALA A 37 8.70 -7.04 2.36
N PRO A 38 8.98 -6.01 1.53
CA PRO A 38 7.96 -5.33 0.75
C PRO A 38 7.13 -6.28 -0.12
N PHE A 39 5.82 -6.02 -0.18
CA PHE A 39 4.89 -6.79 -1.00
C PHE A 39 3.80 -5.89 -1.58
N MET A 40 3.06 -6.40 -2.55
CA MET A 40 1.92 -5.72 -3.14
C MET A 40 0.69 -6.62 -3.10
N MET A 41 -0.43 -6.10 -2.60
CA MET A 41 -1.74 -6.69 -2.77
C MET A 41 -2.44 -6.04 -3.96
N VAL A 42 -3.11 -6.84 -4.78
CA VAL A 42 -3.84 -6.32 -5.94
C VAL A 42 -5.24 -6.88 -5.99
N ILE A 43 -6.17 -6.08 -6.51
CA ILE A 43 -7.54 -6.49 -6.84
C ILE A 43 -7.67 -6.46 -8.35
N SER A 44 -7.92 -7.62 -8.97
CA SER A 44 -8.15 -7.72 -10.41
C SER A 44 -9.47 -7.09 -10.83
N LEU A 45 -9.69 -6.86 -12.13
CA LEU A 45 -11.01 -6.44 -12.66
C LEU A 45 -12.16 -7.37 -12.22
N ALA A 46 -11.88 -8.68 -12.06
CA ALA A 46 -12.85 -9.66 -11.57
C ALA A 46 -13.07 -9.61 -10.04
N GLY A 47 -12.30 -8.81 -9.30
CA GLY A 47 -12.38 -8.69 -7.85
C GLY A 47 -11.54 -9.72 -7.08
N GLU A 48 -10.69 -10.48 -7.77
CA GLU A 48 -9.80 -11.46 -7.14
C GLU A 48 -8.63 -10.74 -6.45
N ILE A 49 -8.27 -11.22 -5.26
CA ILE A 49 -7.12 -10.72 -4.51
C ILE A 49 -5.93 -11.65 -4.71
N SER A 50 -4.77 -11.06 -5.01
CA SER A 50 -3.49 -11.76 -4.96
C SER A 50 -2.43 -10.93 -4.26
N VAL A 51 -1.45 -11.62 -3.67
CA VAL A 51 -0.26 -11.02 -3.06
C VAL A 51 0.93 -11.30 -3.96
N ARG A 52 1.72 -10.26 -4.23
CA ARG A 52 2.95 -10.31 -5.00
C ARG A 52 4.11 -9.88 -4.11
N ARG A 53 5.19 -10.65 -4.12
CA ARG A 53 6.44 -10.29 -3.44
C ARG A 53 7.50 -10.06 -4.50
N SER A 54 8.38 -9.10 -4.28
CA SER A 54 9.49 -8.90 -5.21
C SER A 54 10.50 -10.03 -5.01
N ALA A 55 10.87 -10.72 -6.10
CA ALA A 55 12.01 -11.62 -6.11
C ALA A 55 13.35 -10.85 -6.24
N ILE A 56 13.27 -9.54 -6.45
CA ILE A 56 14.40 -8.70 -6.83
C ILE A 56 15.19 -8.34 -5.58
N ALA A 57 16.31 -9.04 -5.38
CA ALA A 57 17.35 -8.70 -4.40
C ALA A 57 18.16 -7.45 -4.79
N THR A 58 17.86 -6.78 -5.91
CA THR A 58 18.52 -5.52 -6.29
C THR A 58 17.78 -4.36 -5.65
N THR A 59 18.33 -3.86 -4.55
CA THR A 59 17.80 -2.74 -3.75
C THR A 59 17.49 -1.54 -4.65
N PRO A 60 16.21 -1.23 -4.90
CA PRO A 60 15.85 0.09 -5.40
C PRO A 60 16.27 1.11 -4.33
N ARG A 61 16.87 2.23 -4.73
CA ARG A 61 17.43 3.20 -3.76
C ARG A 61 16.35 4.03 -3.06
N ASP A 62 15.11 3.97 -3.53
CA ASP A 62 13.98 4.75 -3.01
C ASP A 62 12.66 3.97 -3.06
N GLU A 63 11.65 4.52 -2.37
CA GLU A 63 10.30 3.96 -2.25
C GLU A 63 9.62 3.70 -3.59
N VAL A 64 9.78 4.62 -4.56
CA VAL A 64 9.14 4.49 -5.88
C VAL A 64 9.72 3.30 -6.63
N GLY A 65 11.03 3.11 -6.58
CA GLY A 65 11.70 1.96 -7.18
C GLY A 65 11.24 0.63 -6.57
N VAL A 66 10.97 0.58 -5.25
CA VAL A 66 10.41 -0.61 -4.59
C VAL A 66 9.00 -0.91 -5.10
N VAL A 67 8.13 0.11 -5.19
CA VAL A 67 6.78 -0.06 -5.72
C VAL A 67 6.82 -0.54 -7.17
N ARG A 68 7.62 0.09 -8.03
CA ARG A 68 7.80 -0.31 -9.44
C ARG A 68 8.33 -1.75 -9.57
N GLY A 69 9.22 -2.17 -8.67
CA GLY A 69 9.74 -3.54 -8.64
C GLY A 69 8.72 -4.62 -8.23
N LEU A 70 7.53 -4.23 -7.78
CA LEU A 70 6.40 -5.11 -7.46
C LEU A 70 5.31 -5.12 -8.56
N GLU A 71 5.40 -4.21 -9.52
CA GLU A 71 4.47 -4.09 -10.64
C GLU A 71 4.72 -5.17 -11.69
N LEU A 72 3.63 -5.60 -12.34
CA LEU A 72 3.70 -6.46 -13.53
C LEU A 72 3.27 -5.67 -14.78
N PRO A 73 3.81 -6.02 -15.96
CA PRO A 73 3.34 -5.47 -17.22
C PRO A 73 1.82 -5.67 -17.38
N GLY A 74 1.11 -4.58 -17.69
CA GLY A 74 -0.34 -4.60 -17.91
C GLY A 74 -1.20 -4.38 -16.66
N ASP A 75 -0.60 -4.15 -15.48
CA ASP A 75 -1.34 -3.87 -14.25
C ASP A 75 -2.34 -2.72 -14.39
N GLY A 76 -1.98 -1.65 -15.12
CA GLY A 76 -2.85 -0.50 -15.34
C GLY A 76 -4.19 -0.84 -16.00
N ASP A 77 -4.22 -1.87 -16.84
CA ASP A 77 -5.41 -2.29 -17.59
C ASP A 77 -6.13 -3.48 -16.95
N GLN A 78 -5.49 -4.17 -15.98
CA GLN A 78 -5.96 -5.45 -15.44
C GLN A 78 -6.40 -5.41 -13.98
N LEU A 79 -6.09 -4.31 -13.27
CA LEU A 79 -6.39 -4.15 -11.87
C LEU A 79 -7.46 -3.06 -11.65
N ARG A 80 -8.32 -3.26 -10.64
CA ARG A 80 -9.13 -2.18 -10.08
C ARG A 80 -8.34 -1.38 -9.05
N ALA A 81 -7.54 -2.07 -8.25
CA ALA A 81 -6.84 -1.47 -7.13
C ALA A 81 -5.55 -2.21 -6.79
N ARG A 82 -4.64 -1.51 -6.10
CA ARG A 82 -3.41 -2.09 -5.55
C ARG A 82 -3.03 -1.42 -4.24
N ALA A 83 -2.29 -2.15 -3.41
CA ALA A 83 -1.65 -1.65 -2.21
C ALA A 83 -0.21 -2.14 -2.14
N ALA A 84 0.76 -1.24 -2.30
CA ALA A 84 2.16 -1.54 -2.00
C ALA A 84 2.39 -1.35 -0.50
N VAL A 85 2.96 -2.35 0.16
CA VAL A 85 3.17 -2.38 1.60
C VAL A 85 4.66 -2.44 1.88
N LEU A 86 5.13 -1.49 2.66
CA LEU A 86 6.54 -1.31 2.99
C LEU A 86 6.70 -1.20 4.50
N ASP A 87 7.77 -1.79 5.00
CA ASP A 87 8.28 -1.52 6.33
C ASP A 87 9.15 -0.25 6.28
N VAL A 88 8.83 0.75 7.09
CA VAL A 88 9.53 2.04 7.11
C VAL A 88 9.75 2.54 8.53
N THR A 89 10.85 3.26 8.75
CA THR A 89 11.01 4.07 9.96
C THR A 89 10.45 5.47 9.71
N ALA A 90 9.32 5.79 10.35
CA ALA A 90 8.71 7.10 10.29
C ALA A 90 9.44 8.10 11.21
N LEU A 91 9.46 9.38 10.80
CA LEU A 91 9.94 10.50 11.62
C LEU A 91 8.79 11.39 12.10
N VAL A 92 7.69 11.45 11.34
CA VAL A 92 6.47 12.21 11.64
C VAL A 92 5.25 11.42 11.10
N PRO A 93 4.05 11.56 11.70
CA PRO A 93 3.73 12.29 12.93
C PRO A 93 4.18 11.60 14.22
N VAL A 94 4.58 10.33 14.15
CA VAL A 94 5.14 9.55 15.26
C VAL A 94 6.44 8.92 14.77
N ALA A 95 7.52 9.11 15.53
CA ALA A 95 8.80 8.49 15.22
C ALA A 95 8.81 7.01 15.61
N GLY A 96 9.36 6.15 14.75
CA GLY A 96 9.46 4.71 15.00
C GLY A 96 9.02 3.88 13.79
N ASP A 97 8.95 2.56 13.97
CA ASP A 97 8.61 1.65 12.89
C ASP A 97 7.13 1.73 12.53
N ALA A 98 6.85 1.68 11.24
CA ALA A 98 5.53 1.84 10.70
C ALA A 98 5.35 1.04 9.42
N ILE A 99 4.12 0.57 9.23
CA ILE A 99 3.65 -0.02 7.99
C ILE A 99 3.22 1.13 7.09
N LYS A 100 3.93 1.36 5.98
CA LYS A 100 3.47 2.25 4.93
C LYS A 100 2.69 1.46 3.89
N ILE A 101 1.43 1.82 3.69
CA ILE A 101 0.54 1.21 2.70
C ILE A 101 0.18 2.29 1.67
N LYS A 102 0.68 2.14 0.45
CA LYS A 102 0.36 3.03 -0.68
C LYS A 102 -0.75 2.39 -1.49
N ILE A 103 -1.96 2.90 -1.34
CA ILE A 103 -3.16 2.38 -2.00
C ILE A 103 -3.47 3.24 -3.22
N GLU A 104 -3.71 2.60 -4.35
CA GLU A 104 -4.23 3.23 -5.55
C GLU A 104 -5.45 2.48 -6.09
N HIS A 105 -6.39 3.21 -6.68
CA HIS A 105 -7.54 2.67 -7.41
C HIS A 105 -7.60 3.29 -8.82
N ALA A 106 -8.07 2.51 -9.80
CA ALA A 106 -8.26 2.93 -11.19
C ALA A 106 -9.25 4.09 -11.37
N GLU A 107 -10.01 4.44 -10.32
CA GLU A 107 -10.90 5.62 -10.29
C GLU A 107 -10.15 6.92 -9.92
N GLY A 108 -8.82 6.88 -9.93
CA GLY A 108 -7.99 8.05 -9.63
C GLY A 108 -7.80 8.33 -8.15
N ILE A 109 -7.99 7.31 -7.30
CA ILE A 109 -7.78 7.42 -5.85
C ILE A 109 -6.34 7.01 -5.54
N ALA A 110 -5.62 7.83 -4.78
CA ALA A 110 -4.29 7.51 -4.26
C ALA A 110 -4.18 7.97 -2.80
N ILE A 111 -3.79 7.04 -1.92
CA ILE A 111 -3.74 7.25 -0.46
C ILE A 111 -2.47 6.62 0.09
N ASP A 112 -1.71 7.40 0.85
CA ASP A 112 -0.65 6.89 1.69
C ASP A 112 -1.20 6.71 3.11
N MET A 113 -1.22 5.46 3.58
CA MET A 113 -1.53 5.12 4.96
C MET A 113 -0.23 4.80 5.70
N LEU A 114 -0.10 5.33 6.91
CA LEU A 114 1.01 5.04 7.80
C LEU A 114 0.45 4.47 9.10
N VAL A 115 0.79 3.22 9.42
CA VAL A 115 0.28 2.52 10.60
C VAL A 115 1.45 2.14 11.51
N PRO A 116 1.61 2.81 12.66
CA PRO A 116 2.69 2.51 13.59
C PRO A 116 2.60 1.08 14.12
N TYR A 117 3.75 0.44 14.31
CA TYR A 117 3.83 -0.81 15.05
C TYR A 117 5.02 -0.76 16.02
N ARG A 118 5.01 -1.69 16.98
CA ARG A 118 6.12 -1.87 17.92
C ARG A 118 6.30 -3.35 18.16
N ILE A 119 7.55 -3.76 18.32
CA ILE A 119 7.91 -5.11 18.74
C ILE A 119 8.55 -5.02 20.11
N ASP A 120 8.07 -5.83 21.05
CA ASP A 120 8.64 -5.98 22.38
C ASP A 120 8.66 -7.46 22.79
N SER A 121 8.94 -7.73 24.07
CA SER A 121 9.00 -9.09 24.60
C SER A 121 7.69 -9.88 24.49
N ASP A 122 6.55 -9.19 24.35
CA ASP A 122 5.23 -9.81 24.23
C ASP A 122 4.83 -10.02 22.76
N GLY A 123 5.68 -9.56 21.82
CA GLY A 123 5.51 -9.71 20.37
C GLY A 123 5.18 -8.40 19.66
N ALA A 124 4.72 -8.52 18.41
CA ALA A 124 4.38 -7.36 17.58
C ALA A 124 2.98 -6.80 17.91
N THR A 125 2.90 -5.48 18.09
CA THR A 125 1.65 -4.74 18.27
C THR A 125 1.49 -3.71 17.15
N ILE A 126 0.44 -3.85 16.33
CA ILE A 126 0.09 -2.88 15.28
C ILE A 126 -0.97 -1.91 15.82
N ASN A 127 -0.66 -0.60 15.81
CA ASN A 127 -1.55 0.43 16.33
C ASN A 127 -2.43 1.04 15.22
N VAL A 128 -3.45 0.30 14.80
CA VAL A 128 -4.41 0.74 13.76
C VAL A 128 -5.15 2.02 14.14
N GLN A 129 -5.37 2.27 15.44
CA GLN A 129 -6.05 3.48 15.92
C GLN A 129 -5.18 4.74 15.75
N ALA A 130 -3.85 4.59 15.70
CA ALA A 130 -2.91 5.65 15.41
C ALA A 130 -2.59 5.79 13.91
N ALA A 131 -3.31 5.08 13.04
CA ALA A 131 -3.10 5.16 11.60
C ALA A 131 -3.34 6.59 11.10
N ASN A 132 -2.40 7.07 10.29
CA ASN A 132 -2.51 8.33 9.59
C ASN A 132 -2.76 8.08 8.10
N ALA A 133 -3.67 8.86 7.50
CA ALA A 133 -4.01 8.77 6.09
C ALA A 133 -3.75 10.12 5.42
N ALA A 134 -3.01 10.10 4.32
CA ALA A 134 -2.74 11.27 3.50
C ALA A 134 -3.13 11.01 2.05
N ARG A 135 -3.58 12.06 1.35
CA ARG A 135 -3.75 12.00 -0.11
C ARG A 135 -2.36 11.83 -0.74
N ALA A 136 -2.27 10.94 -1.72
CA ALA A 136 -1.04 10.71 -2.48
C ALA A 136 -1.25 11.04 -3.97
N GLU A 137 -0.17 10.91 -4.74
CA GLU A 137 -0.19 10.94 -6.19
C GLU A 137 -0.29 9.51 -6.73
N LEU A 138 -0.97 9.35 -7.88
CA LEU A 138 -1.03 8.07 -8.58
C LEU A 138 0.35 7.76 -9.16
N LEU A 139 0.79 6.52 -9.01
CA LEU A 139 2.00 6.00 -9.63
C LEU A 139 1.66 5.07 -10.80
N LEU A 140 0.61 4.24 -10.70
CA LEU A 140 0.20 3.34 -11.80
C LEU A 140 -0.70 4.04 -12.81
N TRP A 141 -1.77 4.66 -12.32
CA TRP A 141 -2.75 5.35 -13.14
C TRP A 141 -2.43 6.85 -13.20
N THR A 142 -1.19 7.19 -13.53
CA THR A 142 -0.81 8.60 -13.75
C THR A 142 -1.69 9.18 -14.86
N PRO A 143 -2.37 10.31 -14.65
CA PRO A 143 -3.08 10.97 -15.74
C PRO A 143 -2.06 11.32 -16.82
N GLU A 144 -2.38 11.00 -18.07
CA GLU A 144 -1.59 11.38 -19.24
C GLU A 144 -1.44 12.90 -19.20
N VAL A 145 -0.20 13.41 -19.11
CA VAL A 145 0.05 14.84 -19.33
C VAL A 145 -0.22 15.05 -20.81
N PRO A 146 -1.23 15.85 -21.22
CA PRO A 146 -1.42 16.12 -22.63
C PRO A 146 -0.14 16.76 -23.15
N ASP A 147 0.44 16.20 -24.21
CA ASP A 147 1.55 16.83 -24.92
C ASP A 147 1.13 18.26 -25.28
N GLU A 148 1.86 19.25 -24.78
CA GLU A 148 1.68 20.64 -25.21
C GLU A 148 2.19 20.73 -26.67
N ASP A 149 1.25 20.84 -27.62
CA ASP A 149 1.49 21.12 -29.04
C ASP A 149 2.25 22.44 -29.27
#